data_AF-A0A9K3LX70-F1
#
_entry.id   AF-A0A9K3LX70-F1
#
_cell.length_a   1.000
_cell.length_b   1.000
_cell.length_c   1.000
_cell.angle_alpha   90.00
_cell.angle_beta   90.00
_cell.angle_gamma   90.00
#
_symmetry.space_group_name_H-M   'P 1'
#
loop_
_entity.id
_entity.type
_entity.pdbx_description
1 polymer ?
#
loop_
_entity_poly.entity_id
_entity_poly.type
_entity_poly.pdbx_seq_one_letter_code
_entity_poly.pdbx_strand_id
1 'polypeptide(L)'
;MSSPFKRPIFRNEERSRAVPDVAVDAVLDLGQMERAVYTLESQNRRSNTAKAYESKEEEFIEFCKSVFAEQPPDQITTVEHIKVFQFMWYQAFRCPRKHEKGSPAQRQGFDPTDYLSLKEKYSQSDPAAKIDDPQNGIGISCMAQYKAAILHLWRDQIHRGVNNRSRDEVWQNSSDALMNMVKSRKHRINKKNYAEKLDEVSAAGCTDFRHFV
;
A
#
# COMPACT_ATOMS: atom_id res chain seq x y z
N MET A 1 -2.81 26.32 -86.95
CA MET A 1 -3.93 26.00 -86.04
C MET A 1 -4.08 24.49 -86.09
N SER A 2 -3.91 23.65 -85.07
CA SER A 2 -3.89 23.77 -83.63
C SER A 2 -2.97 22.67 -83.06
N SER A 3 -2.28 22.97 -81.96
CA SER A 3 -1.27 22.13 -81.30
C SER A 3 -1.93 21.05 -80.41
N PRO A 4 -1.33 19.85 -80.25
CA PRO A 4 -1.83 18.82 -79.33
C PRO A 4 -1.42 19.12 -77.87
N PHE A 5 -2.42 19.12 -77.00
CA PHE A 5 -2.30 19.28 -75.55
C PHE A 5 -1.48 18.14 -74.92
N LYS A 6 -0.23 18.39 -74.52
CA LYS A 6 0.52 17.53 -73.59
C LYS A 6 0.11 17.89 -72.16
N ARG A 7 -0.54 16.96 -71.45
CA ARG A 7 -0.73 17.08 -69.99
C ARG A 7 0.58 16.75 -69.29
N PRO A 8 1.05 17.53 -68.31
CA PRO A 8 2.14 17.11 -67.45
C PRO A 8 1.63 16.08 -66.43
N ILE A 9 2.29 14.93 -66.35
CA ILE A 9 2.17 13.99 -65.24
C ILE A 9 2.86 14.65 -64.05
N PHE A 10 2.10 15.25 -63.14
CA PHE A 10 2.61 15.63 -61.83
C PHE A 10 2.80 14.35 -61.02
N ARG A 11 4.04 13.88 -60.96
CA ARG A 11 4.49 12.84 -60.03
C ARG A 11 4.57 13.48 -58.65
N ASN A 12 3.53 13.30 -57.83
CA ASN A 12 3.60 13.63 -56.40
C ASN A 12 4.55 12.63 -55.73
N GLU A 13 5.83 12.98 -55.66
CA GLU A 13 6.72 12.45 -54.64
C GLU A 13 6.35 13.11 -53.31
N GLU A 14 5.34 12.56 -52.63
CA GLU A 14 5.17 12.77 -51.20
C GLU A 14 6.35 12.11 -50.48
N ARG A 15 7.44 12.86 -50.40
CA ARG A 15 8.60 12.57 -49.58
C ARG A 15 8.12 12.67 -48.13
N SER A 16 7.77 11.52 -47.56
CA SER A 16 7.60 11.31 -46.13
C SER A 16 8.82 11.88 -45.40
N ARG A 17 8.68 13.11 -44.89
CA ARG A 17 9.62 13.66 -43.91
C ARG A 17 9.46 12.81 -42.65
N ALA A 18 10.33 11.82 -42.49
CA ALA A 18 10.62 11.23 -41.21
C ALA A 18 10.98 12.37 -40.25
N VAL A 19 10.09 12.62 -39.28
CA VAL A 19 10.42 13.44 -38.12
C VAL A 19 11.56 12.70 -37.42
N PRO A 20 12.74 13.33 -37.25
CA PRO A 20 13.92 12.61 -36.82
C PRO A 20 13.77 12.10 -35.38
N ASP A 21 14.26 10.88 -35.18
CA ASP A 21 14.34 10.03 -33.99
C ASP A 21 14.96 10.69 -32.72
N VAL A 22 15.40 11.94 -32.84
CA VAL A 22 16.12 12.71 -31.81
C VAL A 22 15.29 12.88 -30.53
N ALA A 23 13.96 12.98 -30.66
CA ALA A 23 13.08 13.09 -29.50
C ALA A 23 12.97 11.77 -28.72
N VAL A 24 13.09 10.62 -29.40
CA VAL A 24 13.05 9.30 -28.76
C VAL A 24 14.35 9.05 -28.02
N ASP A 25 15.49 9.37 -28.64
CA ASP A 25 16.82 9.25 -28.02
C ASP A 25 16.96 10.14 -26.77
N ALA A 26 16.48 11.39 -26.82
CA ALA A 26 16.52 12.28 -25.67
C ALA A 26 15.64 11.80 -24.49
N VAL A 27 14.48 11.19 -24.78
CA VAL A 27 13.60 10.60 -23.76
C VAL A 27 14.22 9.35 -23.15
N LEU A 28 14.91 8.53 -23.95
CA LEU A 28 15.65 7.36 -23.49
C LEU A 28 16.82 7.76 -22.59
N ASP A 29 17.57 8.80 -22.96
CA ASP A 29 18.70 9.33 -22.20
C ASP A 29 18.27 9.88 -20.83
N LEU A 30 17.18 10.66 -20.77
CA LEU A 30 16.62 11.14 -19.51
C LEU A 30 16.22 9.99 -18.56
N GLY A 31 15.55 8.97 -19.09
CA GLY A 31 15.18 7.78 -18.30
C GLY A 31 16.38 7.00 -17.77
N GLN A 32 17.49 6.97 -18.51
CA GLN A 32 18.75 6.36 -18.05
C GLN A 32 19.41 7.20 -16.94
N MET A 33 19.41 8.52 -17.07
CA MET A 33 19.92 9.42 -16.02
C MET A 33 19.13 9.30 -14.71
N GLU A 34 17.80 9.27 -14.78
CA GLU A 34 16.95 9.10 -13.60
C GLU A 34 17.20 7.76 -12.89
N ARG A 35 17.36 6.66 -13.65
CA ARG A 35 17.73 5.35 -13.11
C ARG A 35 19.10 5.35 -12.44
N ALA A 36 20.08 6.04 -13.03
CA ALA A 36 21.42 6.14 -12.46
C ALA A 36 21.40 6.89 -11.11
N VAL A 37 20.69 8.02 -11.04
CA VAL A 37 20.52 8.79 -9.79
C VAL A 37 19.84 7.96 -8.71
N TYR A 38 18.75 7.27 -9.05
CA TYR A 38 18.05 6.38 -8.11
C TYR A 38 18.95 5.23 -7.61
N THR A 39 19.76 4.66 -8.50
CA THR A 39 20.71 3.60 -8.14
C THR A 39 21.75 4.11 -7.14
N LEU A 40 22.29 5.31 -7.34
CA LEU A 40 23.23 5.93 -6.40
C LEU A 40 22.57 6.27 -5.06
N GLU A 41 21.33 6.74 -5.06
CA GLU A 41 20.57 6.99 -3.81
C GLU A 41 20.38 5.70 -3.02
N SER A 42 19.98 4.61 -3.69
CA SER A 42 19.72 3.32 -3.04
C SER A 42 20.99 2.72 -2.42
N GLN A 43 22.15 2.84 -3.09
CA GLN A 43 23.45 2.40 -2.58
C GLN A 43 23.90 3.17 -1.33
N ASN A 44 23.52 4.44 -1.22
CA ASN A 44 23.89 5.30 -0.08
C ASN A 44 22.97 5.15 1.14
N ARG A 45 21.97 4.25 1.09
CA ARG A 45 21.00 4.08 2.18
C ARG A 45 21.63 3.33 3.37
N ARG A 46 21.43 3.85 4.58
CA ARG A 46 21.91 3.22 5.83
C ARG A 46 21.37 1.79 5.98
N SER A 47 22.25 0.80 6.17
CA SER A 47 21.92 -0.64 6.13
C SER A 47 20.83 -1.09 7.12
N ASN A 48 20.77 -0.48 8.31
CA ASN A 48 19.78 -0.85 9.33
C ASN A 48 18.35 -0.43 8.95
N THR A 49 18.20 0.70 8.26
CA THR A 49 16.90 1.19 7.80
C THR A 49 16.45 0.46 6.53
N ALA A 50 17.39 0.07 5.66
CA ALA A 50 17.13 -0.74 4.48
C ALA A 50 16.49 -2.09 4.85
N LYS A 51 17.11 -2.85 5.77
CA LYS A 51 16.60 -4.15 6.23
C LYS A 51 15.19 -4.10 6.81
N ALA A 52 14.85 -3.02 7.51
CA ALA A 52 13.54 -2.87 8.13
C ALA A 52 12.42 -2.61 7.10
N TYR A 53 12.73 -1.94 5.99
CA TYR A 53 11.79 -1.73 4.88
C TYR A 53 11.74 -2.95 3.95
N GLU A 54 12.89 -3.57 3.64
CA GLU A 54 12.97 -4.79 2.84
C GLU A 54 12.07 -5.90 3.40
N SER A 55 12.11 -6.16 4.71
CA SER A 55 11.24 -7.16 5.33
C SER A 55 9.74 -6.85 5.17
N LYS A 56 9.36 -5.57 5.06
CA LYS A 56 7.96 -5.16 4.86
C LYS A 56 7.55 -5.21 3.39
N GLU A 57 8.48 -4.90 2.48
CA GLU A 57 8.31 -5.07 1.05
C GLU A 57 8.13 -6.55 0.70
N GLU A 58 8.97 -7.42 1.26
CA GLU A 58 8.86 -8.88 1.13
C GLU A 58 7.49 -9.38 1.56
N GLU A 59 7.00 -8.98 2.74
CA GLU A 59 5.68 -9.36 3.24
C GLU A 59 4.54 -8.88 2.32
N PHE A 60 4.65 -7.68 1.74
CA PHE A 60 3.69 -7.18 0.76
C PHE A 60 3.72 -7.99 -0.54
N ILE A 61 4.91 -8.39 -1.00
CA ILE A 61 5.07 -9.23 -2.20
C ILE A 61 4.49 -10.62 -1.96
N GLU A 62 4.71 -11.22 -0.79
CA GLU A 62 4.10 -12.49 -0.39
C GLU A 62 2.57 -12.41 -0.34
N PHE A 63 2.03 -11.32 0.20
CA PHE A 63 0.59 -11.02 0.13
C PHE A 63 0.11 -10.97 -1.33
N CYS A 64 0.81 -10.26 -2.20
CA CYS A 64 0.43 -10.15 -3.60
C CYS A 64 0.43 -11.51 -4.30
N LYS A 65 1.48 -12.31 -4.09
CA LYS A 65 1.62 -13.66 -4.68
C LYS A 65 0.57 -14.64 -4.20
N SER A 66 0.10 -14.50 -2.97
CA SER A 66 -0.89 -15.41 -2.39
C SER A 66 -2.34 -15.00 -2.70
N VAL A 67 -2.67 -13.72 -2.56
CA VAL A 67 -4.04 -13.22 -2.73
C VAL A 67 -4.40 -12.96 -4.20
N PHE A 68 -3.41 -12.62 -5.03
CA PHE A 68 -3.60 -12.30 -6.45
C PHE A 68 -2.88 -13.32 -7.35
N ALA A 69 -2.76 -14.57 -6.92
CA ALA A 69 -2.05 -15.64 -7.63
C ALA A 69 -2.58 -15.89 -9.05
N GLU A 70 -3.86 -15.58 -9.29
CA GLU A 70 -4.54 -15.76 -10.58
C GLU A 70 -4.18 -14.69 -11.62
N GLN A 71 -3.54 -13.59 -11.20
CA GLN A 71 -3.14 -12.52 -12.12
C GLN A 71 -1.92 -12.91 -12.96
N PRO A 72 -1.73 -12.27 -14.13
CA PRO A 72 -0.52 -12.42 -14.93
C PRO A 72 0.76 -12.11 -14.11
N PRO A 73 1.89 -12.84 -14.31
CA PRO A 73 3.11 -12.69 -13.50
C PRO A 73 3.68 -11.27 -13.42
N ASP A 74 3.53 -10.49 -14.51
CA ASP A 74 3.89 -9.07 -14.63
C ASP A 74 3.02 -8.17 -13.75
N GLN A 75 1.78 -8.59 -13.48
CA GLN A 75 0.84 -7.82 -12.67
C GLN A 75 0.86 -8.22 -11.21
N ILE A 76 1.16 -9.48 -10.87
CA ILE A 76 1.09 -10.01 -9.49
C ILE A 76 1.79 -9.06 -8.51
N THR A 77 3.05 -8.71 -8.75
CA THR A 77 3.86 -7.89 -7.84
C THR A 77 3.76 -6.39 -8.10
N THR A 78 3.09 -5.98 -9.17
CA THR A 78 2.90 -4.56 -9.50
C THR A 78 2.04 -3.89 -8.43
N VAL A 79 2.53 -2.76 -7.91
CA VAL A 79 1.87 -2.03 -6.84
C VAL A 79 0.64 -1.32 -7.40
N GLU A 80 -0.54 -1.75 -6.93
CA GLU A 80 -1.82 -1.21 -7.32
C GLU A 80 -2.67 -0.84 -6.10
N HIS A 81 -3.56 0.15 -6.25
CA HIS A 81 -4.38 0.66 -5.16
C HIS A 81 -5.18 -0.40 -4.42
N ILE A 82 -5.76 -1.38 -5.13
CA ILE A 82 -6.55 -2.46 -4.52
C ILE A 82 -5.66 -3.31 -3.61
N LYS A 83 -4.46 -3.66 -4.08
CA LYS A 83 -3.49 -4.46 -3.33
C LYS A 83 -2.98 -3.70 -2.11
N VAL A 84 -2.64 -2.42 -2.29
CA VAL A 84 -2.19 -1.55 -1.21
C VAL A 84 -3.27 -1.41 -0.14
N PHE A 85 -4.51 -1.10 -0.54
CA PHE A 85 -5.60 -0.93 0.41
C PHE A 85 -5.89 -2.24 1.17
N GLN A 86 -6.05 -3.37 0.48
CA GLN A 86 -6.32 -4.66 1.12
C GLN A 86 -5.20 -5.09 2.07
N PHE A 87 -3.95 -4.89 1.68
CA PHE A 87 -2.81 -5.19 2.54
C PHE A 87 -2.78 -4.26 3.76
N MET A 88 -2.90 -2.95 3.57
CA MET A 88 -2.91 -2.00 4.68
C MET A 88 -4.08 -2.28 5.64
N TRP A 89 -5.24 -2.66 5.11
CA TRP A 89 -6.39 -3.09 5.89
C TRP A 89 -6.03 -4.33 6.72
N TYR A 90 -5.50 -5.38 6.11
CA TYR A 90 -5.04 -6.57 6.83
C TYR A 90 -4.07 -6.22 7.96
N GLN A 91 -3.06 -5.39 7.67
CA GLN A 91 -2.09 -4.91 8.65
C GLN A 91 -2.75 -4.18 9.81
N ALA A 92 -3.75 -3.34 9.53
CA ALA A 92 -4.47 -2.57 10.54
C ALA A 92 -5.37 -3.42 11.46
N PHE A 93 -5.92 -4.52 10.95
CA PHE A 93 -6.94 -5.34 11.63
C PHE A 93 -6.41 -6.65 12.20
N ARG A 94 -5.23 -7.13 11.77
CA ARG A 94 -4.60 -8.32 12.35
C ARG A 94 -4.19 -8.10 13.81
N CYS A 95 -4.21 -9.18 14.57
CA CYS A 95 -3.59 -9.21 15.89
C CYS A 95 -2.05 -9.12 15.75
N PRO A 96 -1.34 -8.53 16.73
CA PRO A 96 0.10 -8.58 16.74
C PRO A 96 0.49 -10.04 16.92
N ARG A 97 1.43 -10.48 16.10
CA ARG A 97 1.97 -11.82 16.22
C ARG A 97 2.69 -11.92 17.56
N LYS A 98 2.41 -12.99 18.29
CA LYS A 98 3.07 -13.25 19.57
C LYS A 98 4.56 -13.42 19.29
N HIS A 99 5.37 -12.54 19.85
CA HIS A 99 6.80 -12.81 19.95
C HIS A 99 6.98 -13.72 21.15
N GLU A 100 7.36 -14.98 20.91
CA GLU A 100 7.76 -15.84 22.00
C GLU A 100 9.03 -15.24 22.65
N LYS A 101 9.01 -15.13 23.98
CA LYS A 101 10.10 -14.54 24.74
C LYS A 101 11.31 -15.48 24.64
N GLY A 102 12.39 -15.04 24.00
CA GLY A 102 13.64 -15.80 23.88
C GLY A 102 13.84 -16.53 22.55
N SER A 103 12.85 -16.53 21.67
CA SER A 103 12.99 -17.05 20.31
C SER A 103 13.70 -16.00 19.44
N PRO A 104 14.66 -16.38 18.57
CA PRO A 104 15.16 -15.44 17.56
C PRO A 104 13.97 -14.90 16.78
N ALA A 105 13.98 -13.61 16.47
CA ALA A 105 12.92 -12.96 15.69
C ALA A 105 12.81 -13.65 14.32
N GLN A 106 11.97 -14.69 14.24
CA GLN A 106 11.75 -15.44 13.02
C GLN A 106 11.05 -14.47 12.06
N ARG A 107 11.53 -14.40 10.80
CA ARG A 107 10.86 -13.61 9.77
C ARG A 107 9.43 -14.13 9.67
N GLN A 108 8.47 -13.35 10.17
CA GLN A 108 7.07 -13.69 10.07
C GLN A 108 6.56 -13.08 8.75
N GLY A 109 6.51 -13.91 7.71
CA GLY A 109 5.99 -13.55 6.39
C GLY A 109 4.48 -13.33 6.41
N PHE A 110 3.86 -13.21 5.25
CA PHE A 110 2.41 -13.08 5.11
C PHE A 110 1.69 -14.39 5.49
N ASP A 111 0.52 -14.30 6.14
CA ASP A 111 -0.32 -15.46 6.49
C ASP A 111 -1.65 -15.38 5.73
N PRO A 112 -1.82 -16.18 4.65
CA PRO A 112 -3.05 -16.19 3.87
C PRO A 112 -4.28 -16.64 4.65
N THR A 113 -4.12 -17.54 5.61
CA THR A 113 -5.23 -18.11 6.38
C THR A 113 -5.79 -17.06 7.35
N ASP A 114 -4.92 -16.34 8.03
CA ASP A 114 -5.30 -15.21 8.90
C ASP A 114 -6.00 -14.11 8.10
N TYR A 115 -5.47 -13.79 6.91
CA TYR A 115 -6.08 -12.80 6.01
C TYR A 115 -7.49 -13.20 5.59
N LEU A 116 -7.70 -14.43 5.13
CA LEU A 116 -9.02 -14.92 4.72
C LEU A 116 -10.01 -14.92 5.90
N SER A 117 -9.56 -15.36 7.07
CA SER A 117 -10.38 -15.39 8.30
C SER A 117 -10.83 -13.98 8.71
N LEU A 118 -9.92 -12.99 8.66
CA LEU A 118 -10.28 -11.59 8.91
C LEU A 118 -11.25 -11.09 7.84
N LYS A 119 -10.98 -11.37 6.56
CA LYS A 119 -11.83 -10.92 5.46
C LYS A 119 -13.26 -11.44 5.62
N GLU A 120 -13.42 -12.70 6.00
CA GLU A 120 -14.73 -13.30 6.29
C GLU A 120 -15.42 -12.65 7.49
N LYS A 121 -14.68 -12.45 8.60
CA LYS A 121 -15.21 -11.80 9.80
C LYS A 121 -15.78 -10.41 9.52
N TYR A 122 -15.10 -9.62 8.70
CA TYR A 122 -15.52 -8.23 8.39
C TYR A 122 -16.36 -8.12 7.12
N SER A 123 -16.55 -9.17 6.33
CA SER A 123 -17.51 -9.17 5.21
C SER A 123 -18.92 -9.54 5.63
N GLN A 124 -19.07 -10.30 6.72
CA GLN A 124 -20.35 -10.74 7.28
C GLN A 124 -20.97 -9.75 8.27
N SER A 125 -20.27 -8.67 8.63
CA SER A 125 -20.83 -7.65 9.53
C SER A 125 -21.97 -6.90 8.83
N ASP A 126 -23.16 -6.96 9.42
CA ASP A 126 -24.32 -6.12 9.08
C ASP A 126 -23.85 -4.67 8.90
N PRO A 127 -24.20 -3.97 7.80
CA PRO A 127 -23.84 -2.57 7.58
C PRO A 127 -24.21 -1.64 8.75
N ALA A 128 -25.21 -2.01 9.56
CA ALA A 128 -25.62 -1.28 10.75
C ALA A 128 -24.90 -1.74 12.05
N ALA A 129 -24.21 -2.88 12.03
CA ALA A 129 -23.49 -3.39 13.18
C ALA A 129 -22.22 -2.58 13.45
N LYS A 130 -21.99 -2.30 14.73
CA LYS A 130 -20.78 -1.62 15.18
C LYS A 130 -19.58 -2.54 14.97
N ILE A 131 -18.66 -2.12 14.11
CA ILE A 131 -17.40 -2.83 13.89
C ILE A 131 -16.48 -2.57 15.07
N ASP A 132 -16.11 -3.63 15.79
CA ASP A 132 -15.19 -3.53 16.92
C ASP A 132 -13.75 -3.24 16.48
N ASP A 133 -13.05 -2.41 17.26
CA ASP A 133 -11.62 -2.17 17.07
C ASP A 133 -10.83 -3.47 17.40
N PRO A 134 -9.76 -3.79 16.65
CA PRO A 134 -8.92 -4.92 16.96
C PRO A 134 -8.24 -4.72 18.32
N GLN A 135 -8.40 -5.69 19.22
CA GLN A 135 -8.01 -5.60 20.63
C GLN A 135 -6.53 -5.29 20.85
N ASN A 136 -5.67 -5.63 19.87
CA ASN A 136 -4.24 -5.34 19.87
C ASN A 136 -3.73 -4.90 18.48
N GLY A 137 -4.50 -4.12 17.72
CA GLY A 137 -4.07 -3.75 16.38
C GLY A 137 -2.75 -2.96 16.33
N ILE A 138 -2.04 -2.99 15.20
CA ILE A 138 -0.76 -2.32 15.06
C ILE A 138 -0.87 -0.79 15.24
N GLY A 139 0.22 -0.18 15.72
CA GLY A 139 0.29 1.27 15.90
C GLY A 139 0.56 2.05 14.60
N ILE A 140 0.27 3.35 14.64
CA ILE A 140 0.43 4.26 13.48
C ILE A 140 1.87 4.31 12.95
N SER A 141 2.88 4.16 13.82
CA SER A 141 4.29 4.13 13.39
C SER A 141 4.58 2.92 12.49
N CYS A 142 4.04 1.75 12.84
CA CYS A 142 4.18 0.54 12.03
C CYS A 142 3.46 0.69 10.68
N MET A 143 2.24 1.23 10.68
CA MET A 143 1.51 1.54 9.44
C MET A 143 2.27 2.51 8.53
N ALA A 144 2.89 3.56 9.10
CA ALA A 144 3.70 4.51 8.35
C ALA A 144 4.94 3.84 7.74
N GLN A 145 5.55 2.87 8.42
CA GLN A 145 6.65 2.09 7.87
C GLN A 145 6.21 1.21 6.69
N TYR A 146 5.05 0.55 6.78
CA TYR A 146 4.48 -0.19 5.64
C TYR A 146 4.17 0.74 4.46
N LYS A 147 3.55 1.90 4.71
CA LYS A 147 3.34 2.92 3.67
C LYS A 147 4.65 3.32 2.99
N ALA A 148 5.70 3.58 3.76
CA ALA A 148 7.01 3.95 3.23
C ALA A 148 7.64 2.83 2.39
N ALA A 149 7.58 1.57 2.86
CA ALA A 149 8.06 0.39 2.16
C ALA A 149 7.33 0.19 0.82
N ILE A 150 6.00 0.24 0.82
CA ILE A 150 5.19 0.07 -0.39
C ILE A 150 5.46 1.20 -1.41
N LEU A 151 5.57 2.45 -0.94
CA LEU A 151 5.88 3.58 -1.83
C LEU A 151 7.33 3.53 -2.35
N HIS A 152 8.26 2.94 -1.62
CA HIS A 152 9.60 2.68 -2.10
C HIS A 152 9.59 1.61 -3.21
N LEU A 153 8.88 0.49 -3.01
CA LEU A 153 8.67 -0.52 -4.04
C LEU A 153 7.99 0.06 -5.29
N TRP A 154 6.96 0.89 -5.13
CA TRP A 154 6.32 1.58 -6.26
C TRP A 154 7.30 2.48 -7.03
N ARG A 155 8.14 3.25 -6.32
CA ARG A 155 9.14 4.11 -6.95
C ARG A 155 10.16 3.30 -7.76
N ASP A 156 10.63 2.18 -7.20
CA ASP A 156 11.50 1.24 -7.91
C ASP A 156 10.83 0.71 -9.19
N GLN A 157 9.54 0.38 -9.13
CA GLN A 157 8.77 -0.08 -10.29
C GLN A 157 8.63 0.98 -11.38
N ILE A 158 8.42 2.26 -11.00
CA ILE A 158 8.38 3.39 -11.93
C ILE A 158 9.74 3.54 -12.63
N HIS A 159 10.84 3.52 -11.88
CA HIS A 159 12.18 3.61 -12.47
C HIS A 159 12.48 2.45 -13.40
N ARG A 160 12.02 1.22 -13.09
CA ARG A 160 12.16 0.06 -13.98
C ARG A 160 11.21 0.09 -15.18
N GLY A 161 10.24 1.00 -15.21
CA GLY A 161 9.24 1.10 -16.27
C GLY A 161 8.20 -0.03 -16.25
N VAL A 162 8.04 -0.72 -15.11
CA VAL A 162 7.04 -1.80 -14.93
C VAL A 162 5.73 -1.31 -14.32
N ASN A 163 5.73 -0.10 -13.77
CA ASN A 163 4.53 0.58 -13.29
C ASN A 163 4.52 2.00 -13.86
N ASN A 164 3.34 2.50 -14.22
CA ASN A 164 3.12 3.84 -14.77
C ASN A 164 2.09 4.65 -13.97
N ARG A 165 1.58 4.09 -12.86
CA ARG A 165 0.61 4.75 -12.01
C ARG A 165 1.29 5.84 -11.18
N SER A 166 0.62 6.97 -11.03
CA SER A 166 1.04 8.03 -10.14
C SER A 166 0.91 7.62 -8.67
N ARG A 167 1.59 8.38 -7.79
CA ARG A 167 1.54 8.16 -6.34
C ARG A 167 0.11 8.19 -5.79
N ASP A 168 -0.70 9.13 -6.27
CA ASP A 168 -2.07 9.35 -5.78
C ASP A 168 -3.04 8.29 -6.31
N GLU A 169 -2.77 7.73 -7.49
CA GLU A 169 -3.52 6.57 -8.00
C GLU A 169 -3.22 5.31 -7.20
N VAL A 170 -1.98 5.12 -6.73
CA VAL A 170 -1.61 3.99 -5.87
C VAL A 170 -2.11 4.17 -4.44
N TRP A 171 -2.04 5.39 -3.91
CA TRP A 171 -2.43 5.71 -2.54
C TRP A 171 -3.69 6.60 -2.51
N GLN A 172 -4.86 5.96 -2.50
CA GLN A 172 -6.15 6.64 -2.54
C GLN A 172 -6.62 7.12 -1.15
N ASN A 173 -7.66 7.96 -1.16
CA ASN A 173 -8.33 8.50 0.03
C ASN A 173 -8.77 7.42 1.04
N SER A 174 -9.13 6.23 0.56
CA SER A 174 -9.50 5.08 1.40
C SER A 174 -8.33 4.63 2.29
N SER A 175 -7.10 4.63 1.76
CA SER A 175 -5.89 4.31 2.51
C SER A 175 -5.53 5.39 3.54
N ASP A 176 -5.80 6.66 3.24
CA ASP A 176 -5.64 7.74 4.23
C ASP A 176 -6.71 7.70 5.33
N ALA A 177 -7.95 7.40 4.99
CA ALA A 177 -9.02 7.16 5.97
C ALA A 177 -8.64 6.02 6.93
N LEU A 178 -8.04 4.94 6.40
CA LEU A 178 -7.54 3.83 7.20
C LEU A 178 -6.39 4.24 8.15
N MET A 179 -5.41 5.01 7.65
CA MET A 179 -4.33 5.55 8.49
C MET A 179 -4.87 6.43 9.62
N ASN A 180 -5.82 7.31 9.31
CA ASN A 180 -6.47 8.16 10.30
C ASN A 180 -7.29 7.36 11.32
N MET A 181 -7.96 6.28 10.89
CA MET A 181 -8.65 5.35 11.78
C MET A 181 -7.68 4.73 12.79
N VAL A 182 -6.51 4.24 12.34
CA VAL A 182 -5.47 3.67 13.22
C VAL A 182 -4.90 4.73 14.17
N LYS A 183 -4.66 5.95 13.68
CA LYS A 183 -4.19 7.08 14.51
C LYS A 183 -5.17 7.37 15.66
N SER A 184 -6.46 7.42 15.37
CA SER A 184 -7.50 7.73 16.35
C SER A 184 -7.89 6.54 17.25
N ARG A 185 -7.50 5.31 16.87
CA ARG A 185 -7.82 4.07 17.62
C ARG A 185 -7.37 4.12 19.07
N LYS A 186 -6.13 4.53 19.32
CA LYS A 186 -5.58 4.63 20.70
C LYS A 186 -6.46 5.53 21.58
N HIS A 187 -6.94 6.63 21.03
CA HIS A 187 -7.84 7.53 21.76
C HIS A 187 -9.22 6.90 22.01
N ARG A 188 -9.80 6.22 21.01
CA ARG A 188 -11.08 5.50 21.17
C ARG A 188 -11.02 4.42 22.26
N ILE A 189 -9.96 3.60 22.24
CA ILE A 189 -9.73 2.55 23.25
C ILE A 189 -9.57 3.16 24.64
N ASN A 190 -8.73 4.19 24.78
CA ASN A 190 -8.53 4.86 26.07
C ASN A 190 -9.83 5.47 26.61
N LYS A 191 -10.67 6.06 25.75
CA LYS A 191 -11.97 6.61 26.14
C LYS A 191 -12.93 5.51 26.60
N LYS A 192 -12.97 4.36 25.91
CA LYS A 192 -13.79 3.21 26.30
C LYS A 192 -13.37 2.65 27.65
N ASN A 193 -12.08 2.39 27.83
CA ASN A 193 -11.53 1.88 29.09
C ASN A 193 -11.71 2.86 30.25
N TYR A 194 -11.66 4.18 30.00
CA TYR A 194 -11.92 5.19 31.03
C TYR A 194 -13.40 5.23 31.44
N ALA A 195 -14.32 5.12 30.49
CA ALA A 195 -15.75 5.01 30.78
C ALA A 195 -16.06 3.77 31.62
N GLU A 196 -15.53 2.61 31.25
CA GLU A 196 -15.69 1.35 32.00
C GLU A 196 -15.21 1.50 33.46
N LYS A 197 -14.05 2.14 33.68
CA LYS A 197 -13.54 2.40 35.04
C LYS A 197 -14.43 3.33 35.86
N LEU A 198 -15.03 4.34 35.23
CA LEU A 198 -15.97 5.23 35.93
C LEU A 198 -17.25 4.49 36.31
N ASP A 199 -17.76 3.65 35.41
CA ASP A 199 -18.94 2.82 35.66
C ASP A 199 -18.68 1.83 36.80
N GLU A 200 -17.52 1.16 36.83
CA GLU A 200 -17.11 0.27 37.93
C GLU A 200 -17.02 0.98 39.29
N VAL A 201 -16.43 2.18 39.34
CA VAL A 201 -16.33 2.98 40.56
C VAL A 201 -17.71 3.47 41.04
N SER A 202 -18.59 3.85 40.10
CA SER A 202 -19.96 4.26 40.42
C SER A 202 -20.82 3.10 40.93
N ALA A 203 -20.64 1.89 40.39
CA ALA A 203 -21.33 0.69 40.81
C ALA A 203 -20.85 0.21 42.19
N ALA A 204 -19.54 0.30 42.47
CA ALA A 204 -18.95 -0.05 43.76
C ALA A 204 -19.31 0.94 44.89
N GLY A 205 -19.62 2.20 44.56
CA GLY A 205 -20.08 3.21 45.51
C GLY A 205 -21.56 3.13 45.90
N CYS A 206 -22.34 2.24 45.27
CA CYS A 206 -23.80 2.15 45.47
C CYS A 206 -24.24 0.95 46.34
N THR A 207 -23.32 0.12 46.83
CA THR A 207 -23.66 -1.11 47.57
C THR A 207 -23.71 -0.99 49.09
N ASP A 208 -23.48 0.18 49.70
CA ASP A 208 -23.29 0.26 51.16
C ASP A 208 -24.13 1.35 51.86
N PHE A 209 -25.44 1.41 51.56
CA PHE A 209 -26.42 2.22 52.30
C PHE A 209 -27.70 1.43 52.63
N ARG A 210 -27.57 0.20 53.11
CA ARG A 210 -28.66 -0.51 53.79
C ARG A 210 -28.10 -1.31 54.95
N HIS A 211 -28.09 -0.70 56.13
CA HIS A 211 -28.50 -1.29 57.42
C HIS A 211 -27.98 -0.43 58.58
N PHE A 212 -28.75 0.60 58.95
CA PHE A 212 -28.78 1.14 60.31
C PHE A 212 -30.20 1.67 60.56
N VAL A 213 -31.05 0.77 61.05
CA VAL A 213 -32.23 1.09 61.88
C VAL A 213 -32.22 0.11 63.02
#